data_AF-C7TZE4-F1
#
_entry.id   AF-C7TZE4-F1
#
_cell.length_a   1.000
_cell.length_b   1.000
_cell.length_c   1.000
_cell.angle_alpha   90.00
_cell.angle_beta   90.00
_cell.angle_gamma   90.00
#
_symmetry.space_group_name_H-M   'P 1'
#
loop_
_entity.id
_entity.type
_entity.pdbx_description
1 polymer ?
#
loop_
_entity_poly.entity_id
_entity_poly.type
_entity_poly.pdbx_seq_one_letter_code
_entity_poly.pdbx_strand_id
1 'polypeptide(L)'
;MPHELLVDYLLFWWNHRRRTEYVTLLDLPGPTTDTDELLINVCVKNNFFVTKSKATWQPNEIENLDELLKNNITRKMIAPDIRRAASHILNLFNKGYFGSVTFLPEDEKIADNFFHLVGKP
;
A
#
# COMPACT_ATOMS: atom_id res chain seq x y z
N MET A 1 11.27 -7.75 -3.86
CA MET A 1 9.81 -7.91 -3.87
C MET A 1 9.18 -6.57 -3.49
N PRO A 2 8.10 -6.13 -4.16
CA PRO A 2 7.31 -4.99 -3.67
C PRO A 2 6.76 -5.33 -2.28
N HIS A 3 6.98 -4.48 -1.28
CA HIS A 3 6.51 -4.70 0.10
C HIS A 3 4.98 -4.85 0.17
N GLU A 4 4.29 -4.23 -0.78
CA GLU A 4 2.85 -4.29 -0.96
C GLU A 4 2.36 -5.71 -1.20
N LEU A 5 3.07 -6.50 -2.02
CA LEU A 5 2.70 -7.90 -2.28
C LEU A 5 2.86 -8.79 -1.04
N LEU A 6 3.88 -8.53 -0.23
CA LEU A 6 4.05 -9.25 1.04
C LEU A 6 2.94 -8.89 2.03
N VAL A 7 2.52 -7.63 2.06
CA VAL A 7 1.38 -7.20 2.88
C VAL A 7 0.08 -7.81 2.40
N ASP A 8 -0.13 -7.88 1.09
CA ASP A 8 -1.30 -8.54 0.49
C ASP A 8 -1.36 -10.03 0.88
N TYR A 9 -0.22 -10.72 0.78
CA TYR A 9 -0.10 -12.10 1.25
C TYR A 9 -0.36 -12.25 2.76
N LEU A 10 0.15 -11.34 3.58
CA LEU A 10 -0.11 -11.35 5.02
C LEU A 10 -1.58 -11.12 5.34
N LEU A 11 -2.24 -10.21 4.63
CA LEU A 11 -3.67 -9.94 4.77
C LEU A 11 -4.50 -11.18 4.42
N PHE A 12 -4.17 -11.82 3.29
CA PHE A 12 -4.73 -13.11 2.93
C PHE A 12 -4.52 -14.14 4.06
N TRP A 13 -3.30 -14.30 4.55
CA TRP A 13 -2.97 -15.31 5.56
C TRP A 13 -3.72 -15.08 6.88
N TRP A 14 -3.76 -13.83 7.36
CA TRP A 14 -4.51 -13.46 8.55
C TRP A 14 -5.99 -13.80 8.41
N ASN A 15 -6.61 -13.38 7.31
CA ASN A 15 -8.03 -13.64 7.07
C ASN A 15 -8.31 -15.14 6.90
N HIS A 16 -7.46 -15.86 6.17
CA HIS A 16 -7.59 -17.30 5.95
C HIS A 16 -7.56 -18.07 7.29
N ARG A 17 -6.65 -17.70 8.19
CA ARG A 17 -6.52 -18.29 9.53
C ARG A 17 -7.49 -17.69 10.56
N ARG A 18 -8.42 -16.82 10.14
CA ARG A 18 -9.38 -16.09 11.01
C ARG A 18 -8.71 -15.31 12.14
N ARG A 19 -7.52 -14.78 11.85
CA ARG A 19 -6.73 -13.94 12.74
C ARG A 19 -7.04 -12.48 12.46
N THR A 20 -7.74 -11.81 13.38
CA THR A 20 -8.19 -10.43 13.22
C THR A 20 -7.43 -9.46 14.13
N GLU A 21 -6.33 -9.89 14.76
CA GLU A 21 -5.53 -9.06 15.67
C GLU A 21 -4.97 -7.81 14.96
N TYR A 22 -4.74 -7.91 13.64
CA TYR A 22 -4.31 -6.78 12.82
C TYR A 22 -5.34 -5.64 12.78
N VAL A 23 -6.63 -5.94 12.94
CA VAL A 23 -7.72 -4.94 12.92
C VAL A 23 -7.55 -3.96 14.06
N THR A 24 -7.40 -4.47 15.28
CA THR A 24 -7.17 -3.63 16.47
C THR A 24 -5.82 -2.95 16.41
N LEU A 25 -4.77 -3.65 15.94
CA LEU A 25 -3.41 -3.11 15.94
C LEU A 25 -3.21 -1.97 14.93
N LEU A 26 -3.90 -2.04 13.79
CA LEU A 26 -3.85 -1.04 12.73
C LEU A 26 -5.03 -0.05 12.78
N ASP A 27 -5.85 -0.12 13.83
CA ASP A 27 -7.00 0.76 14.07
C ASP A 27 -7.98 0.80 12.88
N LEU A 28 -8.34 -0.39 12.38
CA LEU A 28 -9.27 -0.59 11.27
C LEU A 28 -10.71 -0.73 11.79
N PRO A 29 -11.72 -0.31 11.00
CA PRO A 29 -13.13 -0.46 11.37
C PRO A 29 -13.59 -1.93 11.42
N GLY A 30 -12.88 -2.83 10.74
CA GLY A 30 -13.15 -4.26 10.70
C GLY A 30 -12.13 -5.00 9.84
N PRO A 31 -12.25 -6.33 9.71
CA PRO A 31 -11.46 -7.12 8.78
C PRO A 31 -11.73 -6.67 7.33
N THR A 32 -10.69 -6.63 6.51
CA THR A 32 -10.79 -6.31 5.07
C THR A 32 -10.00 -7.31 4.24
N THR A 33 -10.40 -7.51 2.99
CA THR A 33 -9.65 -8.26 1.97
C THR A 33 -9.02 -7.32 0.93
N ASP A 34 -9.27 -6.01 1.04
CA ASP A 34 -8.72 -5.01 0.13
C ASP A 34 -7.41 -4.46 0.69
N THR A 35 -6.31 -4.79 0.01
CA THR A 35 -4.97 -4.36 0.41
C THR A 35 -4.78 -2.84 0.24
N ASP A 36 -5.43 -2.22 -0.73
CA ASP A 36 -5.37 -0.77 -0.90
C ASP A 36 -6.12 -0.07 0.25
N GLU A 37 -7.30 -0.57 0.64
CA GLU A 37 -8.03 -0.07 1.81
C GLU A 37 -7.18 -0.16 3.09
N LEU A 38 -6.54 -1.31 3.32
CA LEU A 38 -5.62 -1.52 4.44
C LEU A 38 -4.49 -0.48 4.43
N LEU A 39 -3.80 -0.33 3.31
CA LEU A 39 -2.63 0.54 3.20
C LEU A 39 -3.01 2.02 3.31
N ILE A 40 -4.15 2.42 2.73
CA ILE A 40 -4.68 3.79 2.85
C ILE A 40 -5.03 4.10 4.30
N ASN A 41 -5.70 3.19 5.01
CA ASN A 41 -6.02 3.40 6.43
C ASN A 41 -4.74 3.57 7.27
N VAL A 42 -3.72 2.72 7.05
CA VAL A 42 -2.43 2.87 7.73
C VAL A 42 -1.76 4.20 7.38
N CYS A 43 -1.85 4.67 6.13
CA CYS A 43 -1.35 5.99 5.75
C CYS A 43 -2.05 7.11 6.52
N VAL A 44 -3.38 7.08 6.58
CA VAL A 44 -4.19 8.09 7.28
C VAL A 44 -3.85 8.12 8.76
N LYS A 45 -3.83 6.96 9.43
CA LYS A 45 -3.57 6.86 10.87
C LYS A 45 -2.17 7.31 11.26
N ASN A 46 -1.17 7.06 10.42
CA ASN A 46 0.23 7.39 10.71
C ASN A 46 0.71 8.68 10.02
N ASN A 47 -0.19 9.41 9.37
CA ASN A 47 0.13 10.61 8.59
C ASN A 47 1.23 10.37 7.53
N PHE A 48 1.18 9.21 6.85
CA PHE A 48 2.11 8.88 5.77
C PHE A 48 1.60 9.42 4.44
N PHE A 49 1.99 10.66 4.14
CA PHE A 49 1.69 11.31 2.88
C PHE A 49 2.95 11.85 2.23
N VAL A 50 3.01 11.75 0.91
CA VAL A 50 4.07 12.33 0.08
C VAL A 50 3.51 13.41 -0.80
N THR A 51 4.29 14.46 -0.99
CA THR A 51 3.96 15.52 -1.95
C THR A 51 4.48 15.09 -3.32
N LYS A 52 3.58 14.92 -4.28
CA LYS A 52 3.96 14.68 -5.68
C LYS A 52 3.84 15.98 -6.46
N SER A 53 4.89 16.34 -7.19
CA SER A 53 4.82 17.36 -8.24
C SER A 53 4.26 16.69 -9.50
N LYS A 54 3.09 17.14 -9.95
CA LYS A 54 2.57 16.76 -11.27
C LYS A 54 3.08 17.80 -12.26
N ALA A 55 3.93 17.39 -13.20
CA ALA A 55 4.25 18.22 -14.35
C ALA A 55 3.01 18.24 -15.25
N THR A 56 2.29 19.35 -15.26
CA THR A 56 1.14 19.54 -16.15
C THR A 56 1.68 19.99 -17.50
N TRP A 57 2.08 19.08 -18.37
CA TRP A 57 2.27 19.41 -19.78
C TRP A 57 0.90 19.49 -20.44
N GLN A 58 0.39 20.70 -20.62
CA GLN A 58 -0.71 20.96 -21.55
C GLN A 58 -0.09 21.25 -22.93
N PRO A 59 -0.44 20.53 -24.02
CA PRO A 59 0.20 20.72 -25.33
C PRO A 59 -0.18 22.00 -26.06
N ASN A 60 -1.09 22.81 -25.52
CA ASN A 60 -1.68 23.94 -26.22
C ASN A 60 -1.44 25.21 -25.39
N GLU A 61 -1.06 26.29 -26.06
CA GLU A 61 -0.75 27.64 -25.54
C GLU A 61 0.75 27.90 -25.26
N ILE A 62 1.51 28.04 -26.36
CA ILE A 62 2.80 28.73 -26.33
C ILE A 62 2.61 30.09 -26.99
N GLU A 63 2.45 31.15 -26.17
CA GLU A 63 2.70 32.53 -26.62
C GLU A 63 3.59 33.34 -25.68
N ASN A 64 3.99 32.84 -24.50
CA ASN A 64 4.95 33.57 -23.67
C ASN A 64 5.77 32.68 -22.71
N LEU A 65 7.09 32.72 -22.84
CA LEU A 65 8.04 31.93 -22.03
C LEU A 65 8.01 32.33 -20.54
N ASP A 66 7.68 33.59 -20.24
CA ASP A 66 7.61 34.12 -18.87
C ASP A 66 6.31 33.73 -18.13
N GLU A 67 5.22 33.46 -18.86
CA GLU A 67 3.99 32.90 -18.26
C GLU A 67 4.12 31.40 -18.04
N LEU A 68 4.89 30.68 -18.87
CA LEU A 68 5.18 29.26 -18.69
C LEU A 68 5.90 28.99 -17.36
N LEU A 69 6.87 29.81 -16.96
CA LEU A 69 7.56 29.68 -15.66
C LEU A 69 6.63 29.97 -14.46
N LYS A 70 5.64 30.85 -14.62
CA LYS A 70 4.64 31.18 -13.58
C LYS A 70 3.48 30.17 -13.54
N ASN A 71 3.12 29.55 -14.65
CA ASN A 71 2.04 28.55 -14.75
C ASN A 71 2.55 27.13 -14.45
N ASN A 72 3.87 26.91 -14.51
CA ASN A 72 4.57 25.78 -13.91
C ASN A 72 4.59 25.83 -12.37
N ILE A 73 3.61 26.49 -11.72
CA ILE A 73 3.28 26.24 -10.32
C ILE A 73 2.79 24.79 -10.26
N THR A 74 3.74 23.89 -10.03
CA THR A 74 3.50 22.49 -9.69
C THR A 74 2.37 22.44 -8.65
N ARG A 75 1.17 21.99 -9.06
CA ARG A 75 0.12 21.66 -8.10
C ARG A 75 0.67 20.52 -7.24
N LYS A 76 1.13 20.87 -6.03
CA LYS A 76 1.58 19.92 -5.03
C LYS A 76 0.38 19.09 -4.61
N MET A 77 0.29 17.86 -5.11
CA MET A 77 -0.75 16.93 -4.71
C MET A 77 -0.24 16.11 -3.54
N ILE A 78 -0.99 16.10 -2.45
CA ILE A 78 -0.74 15.22 -1.30
C ILE A 78 -1.32 13.86 -1.67
N ALA A 79 -0.48 12.82 -1.70
CA ALA A 79 -0.89 11.46 -1.99
C ALA A 79 -0.46 10.51 -0.85
N PRO A 80 -1.23 9.45 -0.55
CA PRO A 80 -0.82 8.43 0.42
C PRO A 80 0.52 7.79 0.04
N ASP A 81 1.39 7.59 1.02
CA ASP A 81 2.66 6.89 0.85
C ASP A 81 2.51 5.39 1.13
N ILE A 82 1.92 4.70 0.15
CA ILE A 82 1.62 3.25 0.20
C ILE A 82 2.86 2.41 0.51
N ARG A 83 4.02 2.78 -0.05
CA ARG A 83 5.30 2.11 0.20
C ARG A 83 5.71 2.19 1.67
N ARG A 84 5.55 3.37 2.26
CA ARG A 84 5.87 3.57 3.68
C ARG A 84 4.88 2.84 4.59
N ALA A 85 3.59 2.82 4.24
CA ALA A 85 2.59 2.03 4.96
C ALA A 85 2.91 0.53 4.92
N ALA A 86 3.23 -0.02 3.74
CA ALA A 86 3.57 -1.43 3.61
C ALA A 86 4.82 -1.79 4.43
N SER A 87 5.86 -0.95 4.33
CA SER A 87 7.09 -1.12 5.13
C SER A 87 6.82 -1.05 6.64
N HIS A 88 5.90 -0.19 7.07
CA HIS A 88 5.52 -0.07 8.47
C HIS A 88 4.83 -1.35 8.98
N ILE A 89 3.88 -1.89 8.22
CA ILE A 89 3.20 -3.16 8.56
C ILE A 89 4.22 -4.30 8.66
N LEU A 90 5.11 -4.45 7.67
CA LEU A 90 6.14 -5.48 7.70
C LEU A 90 7.09 -5.33 8.89
N ASN A 91 7.43 -4.11 9.28
CA ASN A 91 8.24 -3.87 10.48
C ASN A 91 7.53 -4.28 11.77
N LEU A 92 6.23 -4.01 11.89
CA LEU A 92 5.43 -4.49 13.02
C LEU A 92 5.37 -6.03 13.04
N PHE A 93 5.23 -6.65 11.88
CA PHE A 93 5.26 -8.10 11.72
C PHE A 93 6.58 -8.71 12.15
N ASN A 94 7.69 -8.17 11.66
CA ASN A 94 9.03 -8.66 12.00
C ASN A 94 9.37 -8.49 13.48
N LYS A 95 8.72 -7.55 14.17
CA LYS A 95 8.84 -7.35 15.62
C LYS A 95 7.88 -8.21 16.45
N GLY A 96 7.05 -9.03 15.81
CA GLY A 96 6.13 -9.95 16.48
C GLY A 96 4.86 -9.30 17.03
N TYR A 97 4.52 -8.08 16.63
CA TYR A 97 3.35 -7.37 17.14
C TYR A 97 2.01 -8.06 16.79
N PHE A 98 1.98 -8.84 15.70
CA PHE A 98 0.81 -9.63 15.32
C PHE A 98 0.81 -11.04 15.97
N GLY A 99 1.61 -11.26 17.01
CA GLY A 99 1.73 -12.54 17.71
C GLY A 99 2.55 -13.58 16.93
N SER A 100 2.51 -14.82 17.41
CA SER A 100 3.24 -15.94 16.78
C SER A 100 2.66 -16.25 15.39
N VAL A 101 3.54 -16.41 14.41
CA VAL A 101 3.19 -16.70 13.03
C VAL A 101 4.02 -17.89 12.56
N THR A 102 3.35 -18.85 11.93
CA THR A 102 4.00 -20.01 11.31
C THR A 102 3.29 -20.26 9.99
N PHE A 103 4.03 -20.11 8.89
CA PHE A 103 3.55 -20.43 7.55
C PHE A 103 3.71 -21.93 7.34
N LEU A 104 2.61 -22.59 6.95
CA LEU A 104 2.59 -24.00 6.61
C LEU A 104 2.52 -24.18 5.08
N PRO A 105 3.02 -25.30 4.52
CA PRO A 105 2.89 -25.59 3.09
C PRO A 105 1.44 -25.55 2.57
N GLU A 106 0.45 -25.83 3.43
CA GLU A 106 -0.97 -25.72 3.09
C GLU A 106 -1.40 -24.27 2.81
N ASP A 107 -0.80 -23.29 3.47
CA ASP A 107 -1.11 -21.88 3.24
C ASP A 107 -0.72 -21.47 1.80
N GLU A 108 0.43 -21.96 1.31
CA GLU A 108 0.90 -21.71 -0.05
C GLU A 108 -0.03 -22.33 -1.11
N LYS A 109 -0.46 -23.59 -0.90
CA LYS A 109 -1.41 -24.28 -1.80
C LYS A 109 -2.73 -23.53 -1.94
N ILE A 110 -3.18 -22.89 -0.87
CA ILE A 110 -4.43 -22.12 -0.89
C ILE A 110 -4.18 -20.77 -1.56
N ALA A 111 -3.05 -20.13 -1.25
CA ALA A 111 -2.62 -18.86 -1.84
C ALA A 111 -2.48 -18.92 -3.37
N ASP A 112 -2.08 -20.06 -3.94
CA ASP A 112 -2.00 -20.25 -5.40
C ASP A 112 -3.32 -19.94 -6.15
N ASN A 113 -4.47 -20.05 -5.47
CA ASN A 113 -5.77 -19.69 -6.05
C ASN A 113 -6.01 -18.17 -6.13
N PHE A 114 -5.23 -17.39 -5.39
CA PHE A 114 -5.40 -15.93 -5.24
C PHE A 114 -4.24 -15.16 -5.89
N PHE A 115 -3.02 -15.71 -5.82
CA PHE A 115 -1.81 -15.07 -6.31
C PHE A 115 -1.32 -15.77 -7.57
N HIS A 116 -1.67 -15.23 -8.73
CA HIS A 116 -1.17 -15.74 -10.00
C HIS A 116 0.17 -15.09 -10.34
N LEU A 117 1.23 -15.89 -10.43
CA LEU A 117 2.48 -15.44 -11.04
C LEU A 117 2.22 -15.14 -12.51
N VAL A 118 2.23 -13.86 -12.88
CA VAL A 118 2.21 -13.43 -14.29
C VAL A 118 3.56 -13.80 -14.90
N GLY A 119 3.69 -15.04 -15.33
CA GLY A 119 4.96 -15.60 -15.75
C GLY A 119 4.94 -17.12 -15.90
N LYS A 120 4.07 -17.63 -16.79
CA LYS A 120 4.43 -18.80 -17.59
C LYS A 120 4.46 -18.36 -19.05
N PRO A 121 5.52 -18.69 -19.82
CA PRO A 121 5.49 -18.54 -21.26
C PRO A 121 4.38 -19.39 -21.90
#